data_AF-A0A382WGX7-F1
#
_entry.id   AF-A0A382WGX7-F1
#
_cell.length_a   1.000
_cell.length_b   1.000
_cell.length_c   1.000
_cell.angle_alpha   90.00
_cell.angle_beta   90.00
_cell.angle_gamma   90.00
#
_symmetry.space_group_name_H-M   'P 1'
#
loop_
_entity.id
_entity.type
_entity.pdbx_description
1 polymer ?
#
loop_
_entity_poly.entity_id
_entity_poly.type
_entity_poly.pdbx_seq_one_letter_code
_entity_poly.pdbx_strand_id
1 'polypeptide(L)'
;MLLHGLKKITSGPENWQSLGKAGMSPFGIEFGHVFFGFLAAFSEGILTAMIIAGLLTRPSAIMVALTMFFAGSYHLNKGENPETAFIYMIIFLFIFFVGPGRYSIDEKIKNWKS
;
A
#
# COMPACT_ATOMS: atom_id res chain seq x y z
N MET A 1 -2.33 10.16 0.35
CA MET A 1 -1.56 8.89 0.38
C MET A 1 -0.18 9.06 -0.25
N LEU A 2 -0.07 9.38 -1.55
CA LEU A 2 1.22 9.49 -2.26
C LEU A 2 2.27 10.40 -1.60
N LEU A 3 1.95 11.67 -1.34
CA LEU A 3 2.88 12.60 -0.67
C LEU A 3 3.24 12.15 0.76
N HIS A 4 2.28 11.52 1.44
CA HIS A 4 2.48 11.00 2.79
C HIS A 4 3.42 9.78 2.77
N GLY A 5 3.23 8.86 1.82
CA GLY A 5 4.09 7.70 1.61
C GLY A 5 5.51 8.07 1.20
N LEU A 6 5.68 9.04 0.27
CA LEU A 6 7.00 9.52 -0.13
C LEU A 6 7.78 10.11 1.06
N LYS A 7 7.11 10.86 1.94
CA LYS A 7 7.73 11.37 3.18
C LYS A 7 8.11 10.23 4.13
N LYS A 8 7.30 9.16 4.23
CA LYS A 8 7.61 7.97 5.05
C LYS A 8 8.80 7.19 4.48
N ILE A 9 8.96 7.13 3.16
CA ILE A 9 10.11 6.46 2.54
C ILE A 9 11.41 7.16 2.93
N THR A 10 11.45 8.49 3.07
CA THR A 10 12.69 9.19 3.47
C THR A 10 12.85 9.34 4.99
N SER A 11 11.93 8.79 5.79
CA SER A 11 11.90 8.98 7.24
C SER A 11 12.92 8.14 8.03
N GLY A 12 13.62 7.22 7.37
CA GLY A 12 14.70 6.43 7.95
C GLY A 12 14.27 5.17 8.72
N PRO A 13 15.24 4.32 9.12
CA PRO A 13 14.97 2.98 9.65
C PRO A 13 14.16 2.95 10.96
N GLU A 14 14.31 3.94 11.83
CA GLU A 14 13.59 4.04 13.12
C GLU A 14 12.08 4.22 12.91
N ASN A 15 11.71 5.08 11.96
CA ASN A 15 10.31 5.27 11.59
C ASN A 15 9.72 4.04 10.91
N TRP A 16 10.50 3.36 10.05
CA TRP A 16 10.08 2.09 9.48
C TRP A 16 9.92 1.02 10.55
N GLN A 17 10.81 0.94 11.54
CA GLN A 17 10.66 0.02 12.66
C GLN A 17 9.35 0.26 13.41
N SER A 18 9.02 1.52 13.69
CA SER A 18 7.76 1.90 14.35
C SER A 18 6.53 1.51 13.52
N LEU A 19 6.55 1.81 12.21
CA LEU A 19 5.47 1.46 11.28
C LEU A 19 5.27 -0.06 11.17
N GLY A 20 6.36 -0.80 11.01
CA GLY A 20 6.30 -2.26 10.92
C GLY A 20 5.85 -2.87 12.24
N LYS A 21 6.33 -2.37 13.39
CA LYS A 21 5.87 -2.82 14.70
C LYS A 21 4.37 -2.57 14.86
N ALA A 22 3.88 -1.39 14.50
CA ALA A 22 2.46 -1.06 14.56
C ALA A 22 1.59 -2.02 13.72
N GLY A 23 1.99 -2.29 12.47
CA GLY A 23 1.24 -3.19 11.59
C GLY A 23 1.34 -4.67 11.96
N MET A 24 2.47 -5.11 12.50
CA MET A 24 2.79 -6.53 12.72
C MET A 24 2.48 -7.04 14.13
N SER A 25 2.48 -6.17 15.14
CA SER A 25 2.20 -6.56 16.53
C SER A 25 0.82 -7.20 16.73
N PRO A 26 -0.28 -6.73 16.10
CA PRO A 26 -1.59 -7.39 16.22
C PRO A 26 -1.60 -8.85 15.73
N PHE A 27 -0.62 -9.23 14.91
CA PHE A 27 -0.50 -10.56 14.33
C PHE A 27 0.58 -11.41 15.03
N GLY A 28 1.17 -10.91 16.13
CA GLY A 28 2.20 -11.62 16.89
C GLY A 28 3.56 -11.71 16.20
N ILE A 29 3.80 -10.89 15.17
CA ILE A 29 5.07 -10.89 14.43
C ILE A 29 6.05 -9.89 15.10
N GLU A 30 7.07 -10.43 15.75
CA GLU A 30 8.08 -9.65 16.51
C GLU A 30 9.42 -9.44 15.79
N PHE A 31 9.52 -9.82 14.51
CA PHE A 31 10.74 -9.68 13.73
C PHE A 31 10.50 -8.91 12.42
N GLY A 32 11.58 -8.41 11.83
CA GLY A 32 11.54 -7.80 10.49
C GLY A 32 10.76 -6.48 10.42
N HIS A 33 10.50 -5.80 11.53
CA HIS A 33 9.67 -4.58 11.55
C HIS A 33 10.20 -3.49 10.62
N VAL A 34 11.51 -3.30 10.53
CA VAL A 34 12.10 -2.33 9.58
C VAL A 34 11.73 -2.65 8.14
N PHE A 35 11.79 -3.94 7.75
CA PHE A 35 11.42 -4.39 6.41
C PHE A 35 9.92 -4.17 6.14
N PHE A 36 9.05 -4.59 7.07
CA PHE A 36 7.61 -4.43 6.91
C PHE A 36 7.17 -2.95 6.90
N GLY A 37 7.80 -2.11 7.73
CA GLY A 37 7.51 -0.68 7.72
C GLY A 37 8.03 0.03 6.48
N PHE A 38 9.20 -0.36 5.96
CA PHE A 38 9.66 0.09 4.66
C PHE A 38 8.68 -0.33 3.55
N LEU A 39 8.19 -1.58 3.58
CA LEU A 39 7.22 -2.08 2.61
C LEU A 39 5.90 -1.30 2.66
N ALA A 40 5.44 -0.92 3.85
CA ALA A 40 4.27 -0.07 4.03
C ALA A 40 4.50 1.34 3.45
N ALA A 41 5.65 1.96 3.75
CA ALA A 41 6.01 3.27 3.20
C ALA A 41 6.16 3.23 1.66
N PHE A 42 6.81 2.19 1.13
CA PHE A 42 6.98 1.93 -0.29
C PHE A 42 5.62 1.78 -1.00
N SER A 43 4.69 1.06 -0.39
CA SER A 43 3.34 0.86 -0.93
C SER A 43 2.54 2.17 -0.97
N GLU A 44 2.51 2.92 0.13
CA GLU A 44 1.81 4.21 0.19
C GLU A 44 2.41 5.28 -0.74
N GLY A 45 3.71 5.21 -1.02
CA GLY A 45 4.41 6.18 -1.86
C GLY A 45 4.52 5.74 -3.32
N ILE A 46 5.44 4.81 -3.58
CA ILE A 46 5.86 4.44 -4.94
C ILE A 46 4.79 3.59 -5.63
N LEU A 47 4.23 2.56 -4.98
CA LEU A 47 3.20 1.72 -5.62
C LEU A 47 1.93 2.50 -5.91
N THR A 48 1.54 3.41 -5.01
CA THR A 48 0.42 4.32 -5.26
C THR A 48 0.70 5.23 -6.48
N ALA A 49 1.94 5.71 -6.65
CA ALA A 49 2.32 6.46 -7.85
C ALA A 49 2.27 5.60 -9.13
N MET A 50 2.69 4.34 -9.06
CA MET A 50 2.61 3.39 -10.17
C MET A 50 1.17 3.10 -10.59
N ILE A 51 0.25 2.96 -9.63
CA ILE A 51 -1.20 2.83 -9.91
C ILE A 51 -1.73 4.07 -10.63
N ILE A 52 -1.37 5.28 -10.19
CA ILE A 52 -1.78 6.53 -10.84
C ILE A 52 -1.22 6.64 -12.27
N ALA A 53 0.04 6.24 -12.46
CA ALA A 53 0.67 6.17 -13.78
C ALA A 53 0.08 5.07 -14.68
N GLY A 54 -0.68 4.13 -14.10
CA GLY A 54 -1.22 2.97 -14.82
C GLY A 54 -0.14 1.99 -15.26
N LEU A 55 0.91 1.81 -14.45
CA LEU A 55 2.01 0.87 -14.67
C LEU A 55 2.01 -0.18 -13.56
N LEU A 56 2.05 -1.47 -13.91
CA LEU A 56 1.98 -2.59 -12.96
C LEU A 56 0.82 -2.42 -11.98
N THR A 57 -0.34 -1.99 -12.50
CA THR A 57 -1.48 -1.56 -11.68
C THR A 57 -2.01 -2.66 -10.77
N ARG A 58 -2.09 -3.90 -11.28
CA ARG A 58 -2.58 -5.07 -10.51
C ARG A 58 -1.66 -5.43 -9.33
N PRO A 59 -0.37 -5.76 -9.52
CA PRO A 59 0.51 -6.10 -8.40
C PRO A 59 0.69 -4.93 -7.42
N SER A 60 0.67 -3.69 -7.91
CA SER A 60 0.74 -2.51 -7.04
C SER A 60 -0.53 -2.38 -6.17
N ALA A 61 -1.72 -2.53 -6.76
CA ALA A 61 -2.98 -2.40 -6.05
C ALA A 61 -3.15 -3.43 -4.93
N ILE A 62 -2.76 -4.70 -5.17
CA ILE A 62 -2.85 -5.73 -4.12
C ILE A 62 -1.90 -5.44 -2.95
N MET A 63 -0.67 -4.97 -3.23
CA MET A 63 0.28 -4.59 -2.17
C MET A 63 -0.21 -3.41 -1.34
N VAL A 64 -0.80 -2.39 -1.98
CA VAL A 64 -1.39 -1.25 -1.25
C VAL A 64 -2.60 -1.69 -0.44
N ALA A 65 -3.46 -2.56 -0.97
CA ALA A 65 -4.60 -3.11 -0.24
C ALA A 65 -4.16 -3.88 1.02
N LEU A 66 -3.13 -4.72 0.91
CA LEU A 66 -2.54 -5.42 2.06
C LEU A 66 -1.99 -4.45 3.11
N THR A 67 -1.30 -3.40 2.69
CA THR A 67 -0.78 -2.37 3.60
C THR A 67 -1.93 -1.68 4.37
N MET A 68 -3.03 -1.38 3.70
CA MET A 68 -4.23 -0.82 4.32
C MET A 68 -4.94 -1.80 5.26
N PHE A 69 -4.90 -3.10 4.98
CA PHE A 69 -5.41 -4.13 5.89
C PHE A 69 -4.64 -4.15 7.22
N PHE A 70 -3.30 -4.14 7.18
CA PHE A 70 -2.47 -4.09 8.39
C PHE A 70 -2.69 -2.77 9.16
N ALA A 71 -2.77 -1.64 8.44
CA ALA A 71 -3.01 -0.33 9.05
C ALA A 71 -4.41 -0.24 9.69
N GLY A 72 -5.46 -0.74 9.02
CA GLY A 72 -6.81 -0.79 9.54
C GLY A 72 -6.93 -1.69 10.77
N SER A 73 -6.26 -2.85 10.74
CA SER A 73 -6.18 -3.75 11.89
C SER A 73 -5.50 -3.09 13.09
N TYR A 74 -4.42 -2.31 12.85
CA TYR A 74 -3.76 -1.55 13.91
C TYR A 74 -4.68 -0.48 14.53
N HIS A 75 -5.35 0.35 13.71
CA HIS A 75 -6.27 1.37 14.21
C HIS A 75 -7.45 0.74 14.98
N LEU A 76 -7.98 -0.39 14.49
CA LEU A 76 -9.04 -1.14 15.16
C LEU A 76 -8.61 -1.64 16.55
N ASN A 77 -7.40 -2.19 16.68
CA ASN A 77 -6.86 -2.63 17.98
C ASN A 77 -6.59 -1.47 18.93
N LYS A 78 -6.26 -0.28 18.40
CA LYS A 78 -6.01 0.93 19.18
C LYS A 78 -7.30 1.65 19.61
N GLY A 79 -8.47 1.22 19.12
CA GLY A 79 -9.74 1.92 19.33
C GLY A 79 -9.84 3.24 18.57
N GLU A 80 -9.00 3.46 17.57
CA GLU A 80 -9.06 4.60 16.65
C GLU A 80 -9.94 4.27 15.44
N ASN A 81 -10.43 5.28 14.73
CA ASN A 81 -11.28 5.10 13.55
C ASN A 81 -10.51 4.42 12.40
N PRO A 82 -10.80 3.14 12.05
CA PRO A 82 -10.10 2.44 10.99
C PRO A 82 -10.77 2.63 9.61
N GLU A 83 -11.88 3.38 9.57
CA GLU A 83 -12.74 3.55 8.40
C GLU A 83 -11.96 3.98 7.16
N THR A 84 -11.09 4.99 7.30
CA THR A 84 -10.27 5.51 6.19
C THR A 84 -9.37 4.44 5.60
N ALA A 85 -8.75 3.60 6.44
CA ALA A 85 -7.88 2.52 5.98
C ALA A 85 -8.69 1.45 5.21
N PHE A 86 -9.85 1.04 5.74
CA PHE A 86 -10.71 0.07 5.07
C PHE A 86 -11.33 0.59 3.78
N ILE A 87 -11.71 1.87 3.71
CA ILE A 87 -12.18 2.51 2.48
C ILE A 87 -11.09 2.43 1.40
N TYR A 88 -9.85 2.81 1.74
CA TYR A 88 -8.74 2.68 0.79
C TYR A 88 -8.48 1.22 0.39
N MET A 89 -8.52 0.29 1.34
CA MET A 89 -8.39 -1.15 1.05
C MET A 89 -9.41 -1.60 0.00
N ILE A 90 -10.69 -1.26 0.16
CA ILE A 90 -11.76 -1.64 -0.78
C ILE A 90 -11.54 -0.99 -2.14
N ILE A 91 -11.16 0.29 -2.20
CA ILE A 91 -10.87 1.00 -3.45
C ILE A 91 -9.73 0.30 -4.20
N PHE A 92 -8.63 -0.04 -3.53
CA PHE A 92 -7.50 -0.70 -4.19
C PHE A 92 -7.81 -2.15 -4.58
N LEU A 93 -8.62 -2.88 -3.81
CA LEU A 93 -9.14 -4.18 -4.23
C LEU A 93 -10.00 -4.07 -5.49
N PHE A 94 -10.85 -3.04 -5.59
CA PHE A 94 -11.63 -2.81 -6.79
C PHE A 94 -10.74 -2.51 -7.99
N ILE A 95 -9.70 -1.68 -7.83
CA ILE A 95 -8.69 -1.41 -8.88
C ILE A 95 -7.97 -2.70 -9.30
N PHE A 96 -7.68 -3.59 -8.35
CA PHE A 96 -7.07 -4.89 -8.64
C PHE A 96 -7.98 -5.76 -9.53
N PHE A 97 -9.26 -5.88 -9.20
CA PHE A 97 -10.23 -6.68 -9.95
C PHE A 97 -10.57 -6.10 -11.32
N VAL A 98 -10.85 -4.79 -11.39
CA VAL A 98 -11.13 -4.10 -12.66
C VAL A 98 -9.89 -4.09 -13.55
N GLY A 99 -8.71 -3.99 -12.95
CA GLY A 99 -7.44 -3.96 -13.65
C GLY A 99 -7.07 -2.58 -14.18
N PRO A 100 -5.97 -2.50 -14.95
CA PRO A 100 -5.46 -1.25 -15.47
C PRO A 100 -6.45 -0.72 -16.54
N GLY A 101 -7.07 0.44 -16.28
CA GLY A 101 -8.10 1.01 -17.15
C GLY A 101 -7.62 1.26 -18.59
N ARG A 102 -8.56 1.60 -19.49
CA ARG A 102 -8.31 1.79 -20.94
C ARG A 102 -7.22 2.81 -21.30
N TYR A 103 -6.90 3.72 -20.38
CA TYR A 103 -5.87 4.75 -20.55
C TYR A 103 -4.55 4.43 -19.82
N SER A 104 -4.45 3.26 -19.19
CA SER A 104 -3.23 2.83 -18.50
C SER A 104 -2.09 2.58 -19.49
N ILE A 105 -0.87 2.81 -19.01
CA ILE A 105 0.35 2.49 -19.77
C ILE A 105 0.45 0.96 -19.96
N ASP A 106 0.02 0.17 -18.97
CA ASP A 106 -0.10 -1.29 -19.05
C ASP A 106 -0.93 -1.73 -20.28
N GLU A 107 -2.10 -1.12 -20.49
CA GLU A 107 -3.00 -1.45 -21.61
C GLU A 107 -2.45 -0.95 -22.95
N LYS A 108 -1.79 0.21 -22.99
CA LYS A 108 -1.09 0.69 -24.20
C LYS A 108 0.06 -0.23 -24.60
N ILE A 109 0.85 -0.72 -23.65
CA ILE A 109 1.95 -1.67 -23.94
C ILE A 109 1.39 -3.01 -24.41
N LYS A 110 0.30 -3.48 -23.81
CA LYS A 110 -0.37 -4.72 -24.21
C LYS A 110 -0.93 -4.64 -25.63
N ASN A 111 -1.60 -3.53 -25.96
CA ASN A 111 -2.15 -3.31 -27.30
C ASN A 111 -1.07 -3.03 -28.37
N TRP A 112 0.08 -2.47 -28.01
CA TRP A 112 1.21 -2.29 -28.94
C TRP A 112 1.86 -3.63 -29.36
N LYS A 113 1.77 -4.66 -28.51
CA LYS A 113 2.35 -5.98 -28.75
C LYS A 113 1.37 -6.98 -29.38
N SER A 114 0.14 -6.56 -29.71
CA SER A 114 -0.86 -7.36 -30.43
C SER A 114 -0.90 -6.95 -31.91
#